data_AF-A0A1W9YY48-F1
#
_entry.id   AF-A0A1W9YY48-F1
#
_cell.length_a   1.000
_cell.length_b   1.000
_cell.length_c   1.000
_cell.angle_alpha   90.00
_cell.angle_beta   90.00
_cell.angle_gamma   90.00
#
_symmetry.space_group_name_H-M   'P 1'
#
loop_
_entity.id
_entity.type
_entity.pdbx_description
1 polymer ?
#
loop_
_entity_poly.entity_id
_entity_poly.type
_entity_poly.pdbx_seq_one_letter_code
_entity_poly.pdbx_strand_id
1 'polypeptide(L)'
;GAGGAGGPATATFGLGGQGGDGGNGGAAQLFGTGGAGGAGGTAGSGNIGGIGGNGGLGSHGGLLYGDGGAGGAAGNGGVGKLAGLGGVGGDGGNATLFGSGGAGGAGGSADTSGPSGGYGGHGGNGGRGGLFYGNGGAGANGGNGDVAADDN
;
A
#
# COMPACT_ATOMS: atom_id res chain seq x y z
N GLY A 1 3.39 -4.81 10.93
CA GLY A 1 2.26 -4.25 11.71
C GLY A 1 1.62 -3.15 10.90
N ALA A 2 0.35 -2.80 11.12
CA ALA A 2 -0.28 -1.71 10.35
C ALA A 2 0.32 -0.33 10.69
N GLY A 3 0.32 0.57 9.72
CA GLY A 3 0.73 1.97 9.90
C GLY A 3 -0.35 2.79 10.63
N GLY A 4 0.09 3.76 11.45
CA GLY A 4 -0.83 4.65 12.17
C GLY A 4 -1.55 5.62 11.22
N ALA A 5 -2.78 6.03 11.55
CA ALA A 5 -3.49 7.06 10.78
C ALA A 5 -2.82 8.44 10.95
N GLY A 6 -2.89 9.27 9.90
CA GLY A 6 -2.46 10.65 9.96
C GLY A 6 -3.41 11.53 10.77
N GLY A 7 -2.86 12.45 11.57
CA GLY A 7 -3.66 13.38 12.37
C GLY A 7 -4.34 14.46 11.51
N PRO A 8 -5.50 15.00 11.91
CA PRO A 8 -6.14 16.10 11.20
C PRO A 8 -5.32 17.39 11.29
N ALA A 9 -5.47 18.27 10.29
CA ALA A 9 -4.93 19.62 10.32
C ALA A 9 -5.53 20.43 11.50
N THR A 10 -4.68 21.06 12.31
CA THR A 10 -5.10 21.90 13.46
C THR A 10 -5.06 23.40 13.18
N ALA A 11 -4.56 23.82 12.01
CA ALA A 11 -4.42 25.22 11.62
C ALA A 11 -5.34 25.60 10.45
N THR A 12 -5.74 26.87 10.37
CA THR A 12 -6.63 27.45 9.34
C THR A 12 -6.10 27.27 7.91
N PHE A 13 -4.80 27.03 7.72
CA PHE A 13 -4.16 26.63 6.45
C PHE A 13 -3.34 25.33 6.62
N GLY A 14 -3.83 24.40 7.42
CA GLY A 14 -3.07 23.20 7.78
C GLY A 14 -3.12 22.10 6.72
N LEU A 15 -1.98 21.44 6.56
CA LEU A 15 -1.86 20.14 5.90
C LEU A 15 -2.46 19.07 6.81
N GLY A 16 -3.24 18.17 6.20
CA GLY A 16 -3.57 16.91 6.84
C GLY A 16 -2.30 16.09 7.12
N GLY A 17 -2.25 15.40 8.25
CA GLY A 17 -1.11 14.55 8.61
C GLY A 17 -0.99 13.35 7.68
N GLN A 18 0.24 12.90 7.43
CA GLN A 18 0.47 11.72 6.61
C GLN A 18 0.03 10.46 7.33
N GLY A 19 -0.50 9.51 6.59
CA GLY A 19 -0.64 8.14 7.08
C GLY A 19 0.73 7.51 7.29
N GLY A 20 0.90 6.74 8.36
CA GLY A 20 2.12 5.97 8.61
C GLY A 20 2.20 4.75 7.70
N ASP A 21 3.40 4.35 7.32
CA ASP A 21 3.61 3.16 6.51
C ASP A 21 3.27 1.87 7.26
N GLY A 22 2.77 0.88 6.52
CA GLY A 22 2.63 -0.47 6.99
C GLY A 22 4.00 -1.12 7.19
N GLY A 23 4.19 -1.77 8.33
CA GLY A 23 5.40 -2.54 8.60
C GLY A 23 5.44 -3.84 7.79
N ASN A 24 6.61 -4.18 7.28
CA ASN A 24 6.86 -5.40 6.50
C ASN A 24 6.45 -6.67 7.26
N GLY A 25 6.13 -7.71 6.49
CA GLY A 25 5.85 -9.03 7.04
C GLY A 25 7.09 -9.68 7.66
N GLY A 26 6.90 -10.63 8.58
CA GLY A 26 8.00 -11.40 9.16
C GLY A 26 8.58 -12.41 8.17
N ALA A 27 9.91 -12.54 8.13
CA ALA A 27 10.56 -13.53 7.27
C ALA A 27 10.37 -14.95 7.81
N ALA A 28 10.10 -15.91 6.91
CA ALA A 28 10.24 -17.32 7.21
C ALA A 28 11.71 -17.75 7.07
N GLN A 29 12.11 -18.78 7.82
CA GLN A 29 13.50 -19.27 7.84
C GLN A 29 13.69 -20.39 6.81
N LEU A 30 13.92 -21.63 7.26
CA LEU A 30 14.13 -22.75 6.35
C LEU A 30 12.82 -23.23 5.69
N PHE A 31 11.74 -23.16 6.45
CA PHE A 31 10.39 -23.54 6.03
C PHE A 31 9.38 -22.47 6.48
N GLY A 32 8.26 -22.40 5.77
CA GLY A 32 7.09 -21.61 6.16
C GLY A 32 6.78 -20.48 5.18
N THR A 33 5.54 -20.02 5.20
CA THR A 33 5.10 -18.89 4.37
C THR A 33 5.63 -17.58 4.94
N GLY A 34 6.05 -16.67 4.08
CA GLY A 34 6.41 -15.32 4.48
C GLY A 34 5.22 -14.58 5.10
N GLY A 35 5.48 -13.75 6.11
CA GLY A 35 4.44 -12.92 6.70
C GLY A 35 3.92 -11.88 5.71
N ALA A 36 2.63 -11.55 5.80
CA ALA A 36 2.04 -10.47 5.03
C ALA A 36 2.54 -9.10 5.53
N GLY A 37 2.67 -8.15 4.61
CA GLY A 37 2.90 -6.75 4.92
C GLY A 37 1.70 -6.12 5.63
N GLY A 38 1.96 -5.21 6.56
CA GLY A 38 0.91 -4.42 7.20
C GLY A 38 0.30 -3.40 6.25
N ALA A 39 -0.96 -3.04 6.46
CA ALA A 39 -1.58 -1.95 5.70
C ALA A 39 -0.96 -0.59 6.06
N GLY A 40 -0.90 0.33 5.09
CA GLY A 40 -0.60 1.74 5.33
C GLY A 40 -1.76 2.46 6.00
N GLY A 41 -1.45 3.47 6.81
CA GLY A 41 -2.44 4.30 7.48
C GLY A 41 -3.11 5.29 6.52
N THR A 42 -4.38 5.60 6.73
CA THR A 42 -5.05 6.67 6.00
C THR A 42 -4.52 8.03 6.45
N ALA A 43 -4.37 8.98 5.53
CA ALA A 43 -3.96 10.34 5.87
C ALA A 43 -5.08 11.15 6.55
N GLY A 44 -4.67 12.17 7.30
CA GLY A 44 -5.57 13.12 7.92
C GLY A 44 -6.10 14.16 6.95
N SER A 45 -7.23 14.78 7.29
CA SER A 45 -7.86 15.83 6.50
C SER A 45 -7.25 17.21 6.78
N GLY A 46 -7.31 18.12 5.81
CA GLY A 46 -6.85 19.51 5.92
C GLY A 46 -7.31 20.37 4.75
N ASN A 47 -6.81 21.61 4.63
CA ASN A 47 -7.04 22.37 3.38
C ASN A 47 -6.32 21.70 2.21
N ILE A 48 -5.16 21.12 2.50
CA ILE A 48 -4.47 20.17 1.63
C ILE A 48 -4.52 18.84 2.37
N GLY A 49 -5.10 17.82 1.73
CA GLY A 49 -5.18 16.48 2.27
C GLY A 49 -3.80 15.85 2.46
N GLY A 50 -3.62 15.04 3.50
CA GLY A 50 -2.39 14.28 3.68
C GLY A 50 -2.23 13.17 2.62
N ILE A 51 -1.04 12.60 2.55
CA ILE A 51 -0.72 11.42 1.73
C ILE A 51 -0.94 10.17 2.57
N GLY A 52 -1.64 9.19 1.99
CA GLY A 52 -1.82 7.88 2.61
C GLY A 52 -0.50 7.14 2.76
N GLY A 53 -0.34 6.39 3.86
CA GLY A 53 0.86 5.60 4.11
C GLY A 53 0.98 4.45 3.10
N ASN A 54 2.21 4.04 2.81
CA ASN A 54 2.44 2.91 1.91
C ASN A 54 2.07 1.59 2.61
N GLY A 55 1.67 0.60 1.83
CA GLY A 55 1.56 -0.76 2.30
C GLY A 55 2.93 -1.38 2.57
N GLY A 56 3.04 -2.19 3.62
CA GLY A 56 4.26 -2.92 3.94
C GLY A 56 4.54 -4.02 2.94
N LEU A 57 5.80 -4.39 2.77
CA LEU A 57 6.18 -5.49 1.88
C LEU A 57 5.76 -6.84 2.48
N GLY A 58 5.29 -7.74 1.62
CA GLY A 58 5.18 -9.16 1.94
C GLY A 58 6.57 -9.76 2.06
N SER A 59 6.78 -10.62 3.06
CA SER A 59 8.08 -11.24 3.29
C SER A 59 8.29 -12.48 2.44
N HIS A 60 9.55 -12.89 2.27
CA HIS A 60 9.88 -14.11 1.55
C HIS A 60 9.37 -15.36 2.27
N GLY A 61 8.97 -16.35 1.49
CA GLY A 61 8.77 -17.72 1.97
C GLY A 61 10.10 -18.36 2.40
N GLY A 62 10.00 -19.46 3.15
CA GLY A 62 11.17 -20.17 3.66
C GLY A 62 12.08 -20.67 2.53
N LEU A 63 13.38 -20.81 2.82
CA LEU A 63 14.40 -21.13 1.81
C LEU A 63 14.14 -22.46 1.07
N LEU A 64 13.63 -23.48 1.75
CA LEU A 64 13.39 -24.78 1.12
C LEU A 64 11.95 -24.89 0.63
N TYR A 65 10.99 -24.49 1.46
CA TYR A 65 9.58 -24.54 1.09
C TYR A 65 8.82 -23.42 1.79
N GLY A 66 8.07 -22.66 1.00
CA GLY A 66 7.19 -21.63 1.53
C GLY A 66 6.75 -20.64 0.46
N ASP A 67 5.49 -20.26 0.52
CA ASP A 67 4.96 -19.17 -0.29
C ASP A 67 5.46 -17.82 0.23
N GLY A 68 5.61 -16.86 -0.67
CA GLY A 68 5.81 -15.47 -0.28
C GLY A 68 4.57 -14.86 0.37
N GLY A 69 4.77 -13.99 1.34
CA GLY A 69 3.69 -13.25 1.99
C GLY A 69 3.07 -12.21 1.07
N ALA A 70 1.78 -11.90 1.23
CA ALA A 70 1.14 -10.83 0.48
C ALA A 70 1.68 -9.45 0.89
N GLY A 71 1.74 -8.52 -0.05
CA GLY A 71 1.98 -7.11 0.22
C GLY A 71 0.77 -6.47 0.92
N GLY A 72 1.04 -5.47 1.78
CA GLY A 72 0.00 -4.71 2.45
C GLY A 72 -0.66 -3.72 1.50
N ALA A 73 -1.97 -3.48 1.68
CA ALA A 73 -2.63 -2.38 0.98
C ALA A 73 -2.11 -1.02 1.48
N ALA A 74 -2.09 -0.02 0.61
CA ALA A 74 -1.79 1.34 1.02
C ALA A 74 -2.98 2.03 1.70
N GLY A 75 -2.69 3.11 2.42
CA GLY A 75 -3.69 4.01 2.96
C GLY A 75 -4.19 5.01 1.93
N ASN A 76 -5.42 5.48 2.12
CA ASN A 76 -6.00 6.52 1.28
C ASN A 76 -5.43 7.90 1.63
N GLY A 77 -5.45 8.80 0.63
CA GLY A 77 -5.20 10.21 0.82
C GLY A 77 -6.21 10.87 1.76
N GLY A 78 -5.79 11.95 2.39
CA GLY A 78 -6.62 12.75 3.28
C GLY A 78 -7.56 13.67 2.51
N VAL A 79 -8.66 14.04 3.15
CA VAL A 79 -9.66 14.94 2.55
C VAL A 79 -9.16 16.40 2.54
N GLY A 80 -9.34 17.12 1.44
CA GLY A 80 -9.01 18.55 1.38
C GLY A 80 -9.40 19.26 0.09
N LYS A 81 -9.26 20.59 0.07
CA LYS A 81 -9.50 21.37 -1.16
C LYS A 81 -8.53 20.97 -2.26
N LEU A 82 -7.26 20.81 -1.88
CA LEU A 82 -6.28 20.07 -2.65
C LEU A 82 -6.31 18.63 -2.14
N ALA A 83 -6.72 17.69 -3.00
CA ALA A 83 -6.91 16.30 -2.60
C ALA A 83 -5.60 15.67 -2.11
N GLY A 84 -5.71 14.85 -1.07
CA GLY A 84 -4.62 14.01 -0.60
C GLY A 84 -4.32 12.89 -1.59
N LEU A 85 -3.04 12.51 -1.71
CA LEU A 85 -2.61 11.41 -2.57
C LEU A 85 -2.76 10.06 -1.86
N GLY A 86 -3.15 9.03 -2.61
CA GLY A 86 -3.12 7.66 -2.11
C GLY A 86 -1.70 7.11 -1.95
N GLY A 87 -1.48 6.25 -0.96
CA GLY A 87 -0.20 5.56 -0.77
C GLY A 87 0.04 4.48 -1.82
N VAL A 88 1.29 4.00 -1.94
CA VAL A 88 1.64 2.87 -2.82
C VAL A 88 1.42 1.55 -2.08
N GLY A 89 0.79 0.57 -2.76
CA GLY A 89 0.60 -0.77 -2.22
C GLY A 89 1.93 -1.54 -2.13
N GLY A 90 2.08 -2.36 -1.09
CA GLY A 90 3.32 -3.11 -0.88
C GLY A 90 3.48 -4.25 -1.90
N ASP A 91 4.71 -4.56 -2.30
CA ASP A 91 4.97 -5.73 -3.13
C ASP A 91 4.75 -7.04 -2.37
N GLY A 92 4.30 -8.07 -3.07
CA GLY A 92 4.26 -9.43 -2.57
C GLY A 92 5.65 -10.03 -2.42
N GLY A 93 5.86 -10.83 -1.38
CA GLY A 93 7.10 -11.54 -1.14
C GLY A 93 7.33 -12.67 -2.16
N ASN A 94 8.60 -13.02 -2.39
CA ASN A 94 8.92 -14.13 -3.28
C ASN A 94 8.93 -15.47 -2.53
N ALA A 95 8.61 -16.55 -3.23
CA ALA A 95 9.09 -17.87 -2.86
C ALA A 95 10.55 -18.06 -3.30
N THR A 96 11.21 -19.11 -2.79
CA THR A 96 12.64 -19.38 -3.02
C THR A 96 12.84 -20.60 -3.92
N LEU A 97 12.84 -21.81 -3.37
CA LEU A 97 13.02 -23.07 -4.11
C LEU A 97 11.67 -23.66 -4.54
N PHE A 98 10.77 -23.83 -3.57
CA PHE A 98 9.42 -24.36 -3.76
C PHE A 98 8.39 -23.45 -3.08
N GLY A 99 7.35 -23.06 -3.81
CA GLY A 99 6.28 -22.20 -3.32
C GLY A 99 5.85 -21.16 -4.34
N SER A 100 4.71 -20.55 -4.10
CA SER A 100 4.16 -19.46 -4.91
C SER A 100 4.55 -18.09 -4.37
N GLY A 101 4.67 -17.10 -5.25
CA GLY A 101 4.87 -15.72 -4.85
C GLY A 101 3.61 -15.13 -4.20
N GLY A 102 3.81 -14.21 -3.26
CA GLY A 102 2.71 -13.48 -2.63
C GLY A 102 2.08 -12.47 -3.58
N ALA A 103 0.79 -12.19 -3.42
CA ALA A 103 0.14 -11.12 -4.17
C ALA A 103 0.65 -9.73 -3.74
N GLY A 104 0.66 -8.77 -4.65
CA GLY A 104 0.86 -7.36 -4.31
C GLY A 104 -0.32 -6.77 -3.55
N GLY A 105 -0.08 -5.67 -2.84
CA GLY A 105 -1.12 -4.90 -2.14
C GLY A 105 -1.72 -3.81 -3.03
N ALA A 106 -3.00 -3.50 -2.86
CA ALA A 106 -3.65 -2.43 -3.62
C ALA A 106 -3.08 -1.05 -3.29
N GLY A 107 -3.06 -0.16 -4.28
CA GLY A 107 -2.75 1.26 -4.08
C GLY A 107 -3.88 1.99 -3.34
N GLY A 108 -3.53 3.02 -2.59
CA GLY A 108 -4.49 3.87 -1.88
C GLY A 108 -5.23 4.78 -2.85
N SER A 109 -6.49 5.09 -2.59
CA SER A 109 -7.23 6.07 -3.39
C SER A 109 -6.89 7.50 -2.97
N ALA A 110 -7.00 8.44 -3.90
CA ALA A 110 -7.06 9.86 -3.58
C ALA A 110 -8.38 10.22 -2.88
N ASP A 111 -8.42 11.39 -2.25
CA ASP A 111 -9.69 12.05 -1.97
C ASP A 111 -10.35 12.51 -3.27
N THR A 112 -11.64 12.27 -3.38
CA THR A 112 -12.48 12.54 -4.56
C THR A 112 -13.44 13.71 -4.37
N SER A 113 -13.38 14.35 -3.19
CA SER A 113 -14.34 15.38 -2.78
C SER A 113 -13.83 16.83 -2.94
N GLY A 114 -12.55 17.01 -3.30
CA GLY A 114 -11.94 18.33 -3.51
C GLY A 114 -12.07 18.83 -4.96
N PRO A 115 -12.17 20.16 -5.20
CA PRO A 115 -12.22 20.74 -6.55
C PRO A 115 -10.92 20.51 -7.32
N SER A 116 -9.80 20.36 -6.61
CA SER A 116 -8.52 19.97 -7.19
C SER A 116 -8.42 18.45 -7.12
N GLY A 117 -8.53 17.77 -8.25
CA GLY A 117 -8.41 16.31 -8.33
C GLY A 117 -7.13 15.77 -7.69
N GLY A 118 -7.13 14.47 -7.35
CA GLY A 118 -6.03 13.82 -6.65
C GLY A 118 -5.56 12.53 -7.34
N TYR A 119 -4.32 12.11 -7.09
CA TYR A 119 -3.78 10.89 -7.66
C TYR A 119 -3.91 9.71 -6.70
N GLY A 120 -4.52 8.62 -7.17
CA GLY A 120 -4.43 7.33 -6.51
C GLY A 120 -3.00 6.79 -6.58
N GLY A 121 -2.62 6.00 -5.58
CA GLY A 121 -1.31 5.37 -5.53
C GLY A 121 -1.23 4.11 -6.39
N HIS A 122 -0.02 3.70 -6.74
CA HIS A 122 0.19 2.48 -7.51
C HIS A 122 -0.10 1.22 -6.68
N GLY A 123 -0.57 0.17 -7.34
CA GLY A 123 -0.63 -1.16 -6.76
C GLY A 123 0.76 -1.80 -6.70
N GLY A 124 0.95 -2.68 -5.73
CA GLY A 124 2.18 -3.45 -5.55
C GLY A 124 2.30 -4.57 -6.59
N ASN A 125 3.54 -4.93 -6.87
CA ASN A 125 3.86 -6.06 -7.72
C ASN A 125 3.58 -7.38 -7.00
N GLY A 126 3.25 -8.42 -7.77
CA GLY A 126 3.25 -9.78 -7.25
C GLY A 126 4.67 -10.32 -7.08
N GLY A 127 4.87 -11.17 -6.08
CA GLY A 127 6.13 -11.85 -5.85
C GLY A 127 6.39 -12.97 -6.87
N ARG A 128 7.64 -13.40 -6.98
CA ARG A 128 8.04 -14.51 -7.86
C ARG A 128 7.72 -15.86 -7.19
N GLY A 129 7.37 -16.85 -8.02
CA GLY A 129 7.29 -18.25 -7.61
C GLY A 129 8.67 -18.88 -7.39
N GLY A 130 8.68 -20.08 -6.83
CA GLY A 130 9.89 -20.83 -6.50
C GLY A 130 10.63 -21.29 -7.76
N LEU A 131 11.96 -21.38 -7.64
CA LEU A 131 12.85 -21.73 -8.74
C LEU A 131 12.49 -23.06 -9.40
N PHE A 132 12.13 -24.06 -8.60
CA PHE A 132 11.84 -25.41 -9.09
C PHE A 132 10.35 -25.67 -9.26
N TYR A 133 9.50 -25.06 -8.42
CA TYR A 133 8.05 -25.18 -8.53
C TYR A 133 7.33 -24.04 -7.82
N GLY A 134 6.33 -23.50 -8.52
CA GLY A 134 5.34 -22.58 -7.99
C GLY A 134 5.11 -21.38 -8.91
N ASN A 135 3.94 -20.75 -8.76
CA ASN A 135 3.50 -19.66 -9.62
C ASN A 135 3.95 -18.30 -9.05
N GLY A 136 4.11 -17.31 -9.92
CA GLY A 136 4.18 -15.92 -9.48
C GLY A 136 2.88 -15.48 -8.81
N GLY A 137 2.99 -14.52 -7.89
CA GLY A 137 1.86 -13.82 -7.29
C GLY A 137 1.24 -12.83 -8.27
N ALA A 138 -0.04 -12.54 -8.07
CA ALA A 138 -0.72 -11.50 -8.83
C ALA A 138 -0.21 -10.11 -8.42
N GLY A 139 -0.05 -9.22 -9.41
CA GLY A 139 0.02 -7.79 -9.14
C GLY A 139 -1.32 -7.25 -8.64
N ALA A 140 -1.30 -6.06 -8.06
CA ALA A 140 -2.50 -5.40 -7.56
C ALA A 140 -2.88 -4.16 -8.36
N ASN A 141 -4.14 -3.77 -8.24
CA ASN A 141 -4.67 -2.56 -8.86
C ASN A 141 -4.09 -1.31 -8.20
N GLY A 142 -3.91 -0.25 -9.00
CA GLY A 142 -3.75 1.09 -8.48
C GLY A 142 -5.01 1.60 -7.80
N GLY A 143 -4.86 2.60 -6.95
CA GLY A 143 -5.97 3.31 -6.34
C GLY A 143 -6.62 4.28 -7.29
N ASN A 144 -7.86 4.64 -6.98
CA ASN A 144 -8.61 5.60 -7.79
C ASN A 144 -8.02 7.00 -7.63
N GLY A 145 -7.86 7.70 -8.74
CA GLY A 145 -7.59 9.14 -8.77
C GLY A 145 -8.80 9.89 -9.33
N ASP A 146 -8.76 11.21 -9.17
CA ASP A 146 -9.79 12.14 -9.58
C ASP A 146 -9.22 13.28 -10.42
N VAL A 147 -10.01 13.78 -11.35
CA VAL A 147 -9.72 14.98 -12.14
C VAL A 147 -10.41 16.18 -11.52
N ALA A 148 -9.74 17.34 -11.54
CA ALA A 148 -10.35 18.59 -11.12
C ALA A 148 -11.63 18.87 -11.93
N ALA A 149 -12.67 19.37 -11.28
CA ALA A 149 -13.84 19.86 -12.00
C ALA A 149 -13.41 21.03 -12.90
N ASP A 150 -13.76 20.98 -14.18
CA ASP A 150 -13.55 22.08 -15.11
C ASP A 150 -14.55 23.19 -14.75
N ASP A 151 -14.04 24.33 -14.28
CA ASP A 151 -14.84 25.52 -13.95
C ASP A 151 -15.27 26.21 -15.26
N ASN A 152 -16.30 25.69 -15.95
CA ASN A 152 -17.00 26.43 -17.02
C ASN A 152 -18.14 27.29 -16.47
#